data_AF-A0A933VL05-F1
#
_entry.id   AF-A0A933VL05-F1
#
_cell.length_a   1.000
_cell.length_b   1.000
_cell.length_c   1.000
_cell.angle_alpha   90.00
_cell.angle_beta   90.00
_cell.angle_gamma   90.00
#
_symmetry.space_group_name_H-M   'P 1'
#
loop_
_entity.id
_entity.type
_entity.pdbx_description
1 polymer ?
#
loop_
_entity_poly.entity_id
_entity_poly.type
_entity_poly.pdbx_seq_one_letter_code
_entity_poly.pdbx_strand_id
1 'polypeptide(L)'
;MDPLQTEKSNDKIWRQLTNLWTFASMGFFMFDFFTNDKFSGYAAAISIIYISILGLYAGTKEFDRWQDSHFSKRKGEFFVILWTILIFFFIITAIVSGGKYKMPSEFTATYIALLSIFALTQRSKFLHNQKEQDINQKQ
;
A
#
# COMPACT_ATOMS: atom_id res chain seq x y z
N MET A 1 27.89 -2.98 -16.75
CA MET A 1 26.93 -3.54 -15.77
C MET A 1 25.78 -4.12 -16.57
N ASP A 2 25.37 -5.35 -16.27
CA ASP A 2 24.27 -6.04 -16.95
C ASP A 2 22.93 -5.37 -16.57
N PRO A 3 22.13 -4.87 -17.55
CA PRO A 3 20.86 -4.18 -17.29
C PRO A 3 19.86 -5.03 -16.49
N LEU A 4 19.92 -6.36 -16.61
CA LEU A 4 19.04 -7.28 -15.87
C LEU A 4 19.40 -7.36 -14.37
N GLN A 5 20.64 -7.05 -14.00
CA GLN A 5 21.06 -7.02 -12.59
C GLN A 5 20.67 -5.71 -11.89
N THR A 6 20.69 -4.60 -12.62
CA THR A 6 20.32 -3.29 -12.09
C THR A 6 18.82 -3.21 -11.74
N GLU A 7 17.97 -3.79 -12.59
CA GLU A 7 16.51 -3.80 -12.40
C GLU A 7 16.12 -4.62 -11.15
N LYS A 8 16.62 -5.86 -11.02
CA LYS A 8 16.35 -6.72 -9.85
C LYS A 8 16.81 -6.12 -8.52
N SER A 9 17.93 -5.39 -8.53
CA SER A 9 18.45 -4.71 -7.34
C SER A 9 17.53 -3.55 -6.92
N ASN A 10 17.09 -2.74 -7.89
CA ASN A 10 16.16 -1.63 -7.66
C ASN A 10 14.84 -2.12 -7.06
N ASP A 11 14.29 -3.19 -7.63
CA ASP A 11 13.06 -3.84 -7.18
C ASP A 11 13.10 -4.36 -5.74
N LYS A 12 14.28 -4.83 -5.31
CA LYS A 12 14.53 -5.25 -3.93
C LYS A 12 14.56 -4.06 -2.98
N ILE A 13 15.22 -2.97 -3.37
CA ILE A 13 15.32 -1.73 -2.57
C ILE A 13 13.93 -1.12 -2.38
N TRP A 14 13.16 -0.94 -3.45
CA TRP A 14 11.81 -0.39 -3.37
C TRP A 14 10.90 -1.21 -2.46
N ARG A 15 10.94 -2.54 -2.60
CA ARG A 15 10.18 -3.43 -1.72
C ARG A 15 10.59 -3.30 -0.26
N GLN A 16 11.88 -3.22 0.04
CA GLN A 16 12.36 -3.05 1.41
C GLN A 16 11.92 -1.70 1.98
N LEU A 17 12.00 -0.64 1.18
CA LEU A 17 11.58 0.70 1.55
C LEU A 17 10.07 0.75 1.84
N THR A 18 9.23 0.21 0.95
CA THR A 18 7.78 0.16 1.15
C THR A 18 7.41 -0.67 2.38
N ASN A 19 8.07 -1.80 2.62
CA ASN A 19 7.84 -2.63 3.80
C ASN A 19 8.23 -1.88 5.09
N LEU A 20 9.42 -1.26 5.10
CA LEU A 20 9.91 -0.48 6.23
C LEU A 20 8.90 0.61 6.60
N TRP A 21 8.49 1.42 5.61
CA TRP A 21 7.53 2.49 5.83
C TRP A 21 6.14 1.98 6.21
N THR A 22 5.72 0.82 5.69
CA THR A 22 4.46 0.19 6.11
C THR A 22 4.47 -0.10 7.61
N PHE A 23 5.50 -0.78 8.11
CA PHE A 23 5.57 -1.10 9.54
C PHE A 23 5.80 0.14 10.41
N ALA A 24 6.61 1.09 9.95
CA ALA A 24 6.83 2.36 10.66
C ALA A 24 5.53 3.15 10.80
N SER A 25 4.77 3.31 9.71
CA SER A 25 3.47 4.02 9.74
C SER A 25 2.44 3.29 10.58
N MET A 26 2.35 1.96 10.47
CA MET A 26 1.45 1.18 11.34
C MET A 26 1.80 1.35 12.82
N GLY A 27 3.08 1.21 13.18
CA GLY A 27 3.54 1.39 14.56
C GLY A 27 3.25 2.81 15.07
N PHE A 28 3.46 3.82 14.22
CA PHE A 28 3.15 5.20 14.57
C PHE A 28 1.64 5.41 14.79
N PHE A 29 0.77 4.94 13.90
CA PHE A 29 -0.67 5.09 14.08
C PHE A 29 -1.18 4.31 15.29
N MET A 30 -0.60 3.14 15.59
CA MET A 30 -0.90 2.43 16.84
C MET A 30 -0.54 3.27 18.05
N PHE A 31 0.66 3.86 18.06
CA PHE A 31 1.10 4.74 19.14
C PHE A 31 0.17 5.95 19.28
N ASP A 32 -0.14 6.64 18.18
CA ASP A 32 -0.97 7.84 18.19
C ASP A 32 -2.41 7.54 18.67
N PHE A 33 -2.98 6.39 18.27
CA PHE A 33 -4.27 5.90 18.75
C PHE A 33 -4.31 5.78 20.28
N PHE A 34 -3.28 5.20 20.91
CA PHE A 34 -3.22 5.09 22.38
C PHE A 34 -2.97 6.42 23.09
N THR A 35 -2.48 7.43 22.37
CA THR A 35 -2.25 8.78 22.92
C THR A 35 -3.41 9.74 22.69
N ASN A 36 -4.49 9.27 22.05
CA ASN A 36 -5.67 10.05 21.68
C ASN A 36 -5.38 11.15 20.65
N ASP A 37 -4.72 10.80 19.55
CA ASP A 37 -4.51 11.69 18.39
C ASP A 37 -3.72 12.97 18.74
N LYS A 38 -2.81 12.86 19.72
CA LYS A 38 -1.96 13.97 20.19
C LYS A 38 -0.90 14.36 19.17
N PHE A 39 -0.56 13.46 18.26
CA PHE A 39 0.52 13.67 17.30
C PHE A 39 0.00 13.84 15.86
N SER A 40 -1.23 14.35 15.71
CA SER A 40 -1.90 14.53 14.41
C SER A 40 -1.04 15.22 13.33
N GLY A 41 -0.25 16.24 13.70
CA GLY A 41 0.68 16.89 12.76
C GLY A 41 1.79 15.96 12.23
N TYR A 42 2.32 15.08 13.08
CA TYR A 42 3.31 14.07 12.67
C TYR A 42 2.64 12.91 11.93
N ALA A 43 1.41 12.56 12.32
CA ALA A 43 0.58 11.57 11.64
C ALA A 43 0.35 11.95 10.17
N ALA A 44 0.08 13.24 9.91
CA ALA A 44 -0.08 13.78 8.56
C ALA A 44 1.23 13.71 7.74
N ALA A 45 2.37 14.05 8.34
CA ALA A 45 3.66 13.93 7.65
C ALA A 45 3.98 12.47 7.29
N ILE A 46 3.73 11.55 8.22
CA ILE A 46 3.95 10.12 8.03
C ILE A 46 2.99 9.53 6.99
N SER A 47 1.72 9.94 7.00
CA SER A 47 0.72 9.51 6.02
C SER A 47 1.14 9.90 4.60
N ILE A 48 1.54 11.16 4.40
CA ILE A 48 1.96 11.68 3.09
C ILE A 48 3.18 10.93 2.56
N ILE A 49 4.22 10.74 3.39
CA ILE A 49 5.44 10.03 2.97
C ILE A 49 5.09 8.58 2.61
N TYR A 50 4.31 7.91 3.46
CA TYR A 50 3.91 6.53 3.24
C TYR A 50 3.12 6.35 1.94
N ILE A 51 2.07 7.16 1.73
CA ILE A 51 1.23 7.11 0.53
C ILE A 51 2.07 7.39 -0.72
N SER A 52 3.01 8.34 -0.64
CA SER A 52 3.90 8.67 -1.76
C SER A 52 4.79 7.49 -2.14
N ILE A 53 5.43 6.84 -1.16
CA ILE A 53 6.30 5.68 -1.39
C ILE A 53 5.48 4.49 -1.93
N LEU A 54 4.29 4.25 -1.36
CA LEU A 54 3.41 3.18 -1.81
C LEU A 54 2.91 3.43 -3.24
N GLY A 55 2.51 4.66 -3.55
CA GLY A 55 2.06 5.08 -4.87
C GLY A 55 3.16 4.96 -5.93
N LEU A 56 4.38 5.41 -5.61
CA LEU A 56 5.55 5.23 -6.49
C LEU A 56 5.84 3.75 -6.74
N TYR A 57 5.89 2.94 -5.67
CA TYR A 57 6.13 1.50 -5.80
C TYR A 57 5.07 0.79 -6.66
N ALA A 58 3.79 1.10 -6.41
CA ALA A 58 2.69 0.55 -7.19
C ALA A 58 2.76 1.02 -8.65
N GLY A 59 3.03 2.30 -8.88
CA GLY A 59 3.14 2.91 -10.20
C GLY A 59 4.26 2.30 -11.04
N THR A 60 5.48 2.19 -10.48
CA THR A 60 6.63 1.58 -11.18
C THR A 60 6.32 0.14 -11.56
N LYS A 61 5.79 -0.66 -10.62
CA LYS A 61 5.42 -2.05 -10.93
C LYS A 61 4.36 -2.20 -11.99
N GLU A 62 3.36 -1.32 -11.98
CA GLU A 62 2.32 -1.31 -12.99
C GLU A 62 2.90 -0.91 -14.35
N PHE A 63 3.78 0.09 -14.40
CA PHE A 63 4.47 0.49 -15.62
C PHE A 63 5.31 -0.65 -16.22
N ASP A 64 6.15 -1.29 -15.39
CA ASP A 64 6.98 -2.43 -15.81
C ASP A 64 6.11 -3.57 -16.36
N ARG A 65 4.94 -3.82 -15.76
CA ARG A 65 3.98 -4.84 -16.23
C ARG A 65 3.36 -4.50 -17.59
N TRP A 66 3.17 -3.23 -17.90
CA TRP A 66 2.67 -2.80 -19.22
C TRP A 66 3.77 -2.83 -20.29
N GLN A 67 5.05 -2.71 -19.89
CA GLN A 67 6.20 -2.70 -20.80
C GLN A 67 6.73 -4.12 -21.08
N ASP A 68 6.83 -4.97 -20.05
CA ASP A 68 7.43 -6.31 -20.13
C ASP A 68 6.40 -7.43 -19.91
N SER A 69 6.33 -8.37 -20.85
CA SER A 69 5.41 -9.53 -20.86
C SER A 69 5.69 -10.57 -19.76
N HIS A 70 6.81 -10.48 -19.04
CA HIS A 70 7.23 -11.53 -18.09
C HIS A 70 7.38 -10.99 -16.67
N PHE A 71 6.26 -10.65 -16.03
CA PHE A 71 6.28 -10.21 -14.63
C PHE A 71 5.75 -11.26 -13.64
N SER A 72 6.48 -11.42 -12.53
CA SER A 72 6.13 -12.37 -11.47
C SER A 72 4.84 -11.97 -10.72
N LYS A 73 3.90 -12.92 -10.60
CA LYS A 73 2.67 -12.80 -9.81
C LYS A 73 3.00 -12.68 -8.32
N ARG A 74 3.10 -11.47 -7.78
CA ARG A 74 3.07 -11.26 -6.31
C ARG A 74 1.92 -10.35 -5.90
N LYS A 75 1.27 -10.76 -4.81
CA LYS A 75 -0.05 -10.30 -4.40
C LYS A 75 0.07 -9.10 -3.46
N GLY A 76 -0.31 -7.91 -3.95
CA GLY A 76 -0.51 -6.72 -3.12
C GLY A 76 -1.63 -6.88 -2.07
N GLU A 77 -2.41 -7.96 -2.16
CA GLU A 77 -3.48 -8.35 -1.24
C GLU A 77 -3.01 -8.41 0.22
N PHE A 78 -1.77 -8.85 0.48
CA PHE A 78 -1.26 -8.97 1.85
C PHE A 78 -1.20 -7.62 2.57
N PHE A 79 -0.83 -6.55 1.88
CA PHE A 79 -0.82 -5.20 2.47
C PHE A 79 -2.22 -4.77 2.88
N VAL A 80 -3.20 -4.96 1.99
CA VAL A 80 -4.59 -4.60 2.28
C VAL A 80 -5.09 -5.37 3.49
N ILE A 81 -4.85 -6.69 3.54
CA ILE A 81 -5.26 -7.53 4.68
C ILE A 81 -4.68 -7.02 5.99
N LEU A 82 -3.38 -6.71 6.04
CA LEU A 82 -2.75 -6.20 7.26
C LEU A 82 -3.37 -4.87 7.73
N TRP A 83 -3.59 -3.93 6.82
CA TRP A 83 -4.23 -2.65 7.15
C TRP A 83 -5.70 -2.82 7.56
N THR A 84 -6.42 -3.75 6.93
CA THR A 84 -7.79 -4.11 7.30
C THR A 84 -7.83 -4.68 8.72
N ILE A 85 -6.91 -5.56 9.09
CA ILE A 85 -6.81 -6.06 10.47
C ILE A 85 -6.57 -4.90 11.46
N LEU A 86 -5.70 -3.95 11.09
CA LEU A 86 -5.38 -2.82 11.96
C LEU A 86 -6.57 -1.87 12.17
N ILE A 87 -7.34 -1.56 11.13
CA ILE A 87 -8.55 -0.72 11.31
C ILE A 87 -9.61 -1.44 12.17
N PHE A 88 -9.79 -2.75 12.00
CA PHE A 88 -10.67 -3.54 12.86
C PHE A 88 -10.20 -3.51 14.32
N PHE A 89 -8.89 -3.65 14.55
CA PHE A 89 -8.30 -3.53 15.87
C PHE A 89 -8.61 -2.19 16.54
N PHE A 90 -8.48 -1.07 15.82
CA PHE A 90 -8.84 0.25 16.34
C PHE A 90 -10.34 0.38 16.63
N ILE A 91 -11.21 -0.11 15.75
CA ILE A 91 -12.66 -0.07 15.95
C ILE A 91 -13.06 -0.86 17.21
N ILE A 92 -12.59 -2.10 17.34
CA ILE A 92 -12.90 -2.96 18.49
C ILE A 92 -12.38 -2.32 19.78
N THR A 93 -11.15 -1.82 19.78
CA THR A 93 -10.54 -1.20 20.97
C THR A 93 -11.26 0.09 21.37
N ALA A 94 -11.69 0.91 20.41
CA ALA A 94 -12.47 2.11 20.68
C ALA A 94 -13.82 1.76 21.33
N ILE A 95 -14.52 0.72 20.85
CA ILE A 95 -15.80 0.26 21.41
C ILE A 95 -15.60 -0.29 22.83
N VAL A 96 -14.65 -1.22 23.02
CA VAL A 96 -14.40 -1.89 24.31
C VAL A 96 -13.92 -0.90 25.39
N SER A 97 -13.17 0.13 24.99
CA SER A 97 -12.70 1.17 25.92
C SER A 97 -13.78 2.20 26.30
N GLY A 98 -15.00 2.09 25.76
CA GLY A 98 -16.07 3.05 26.00
C GLY A 98 -15.79 4.41 25.35
N GLY A 99 -15.12 4.43 24.19
CA GLY A 99 -14.78 5.65 23.47
C GLY A 99 -13.61 6.45 24.08
N LYS A 100 -12.84 5.87 25.00
CA LYS A 100 -11.63 6.51 25.56
C LYS A 100 -10.57 6.74 24.51
N TYR A 101 -10.44 5.83 23.55
CA TYR A 101 -9.53 5.96 22.41
C TYR A 101 -10.26 6.49 21.18
N LYS A 102 -9.64 7.46 20.51
CA LYS A 102 -10.14 8.04 19.26
C LYS A 102 -9.27 7.58 18.10
N MET A 103 -9.92 7.21 17.01
CA MET A 103 -9.23 6.87 15.77
C MET A 103 -8.58 8.13 15.18
N PRO A 104 -7.26 8.11 14.89
CA PRO A 104 -6.60 9.21 14.20
C PRO A 104 -7.26 9.45 12.84
N SER A 105 -7.58 10.70 12.52
CA SER A 105 -8.19 11.06 11.23
C SER A 105 -7.26 10.70 10.06
N GLU A 106 -5.97 10.93 10.26
CA GLU A 106 -4.90 10.64 9.29
C GLU A 106 -4.77 9.14 8.99
N PHE A 107 -5.04 8.28 9.97
CA PHE A 107 -5.08 6.83 9.73
C PHE A 107 -6.20 6.48 8.75
N THR A 108 -7.39 7.05 8.95
CA THR A 108 -8.55 6.82 8.07
C THR A 108 -8.25 7.28 6.65
N ALA A 109 -7.68 8.49 6.49
CA ALA A 109 -7.29 9.01 5.18
C ALA A 109 -6.24 8.12 4.50
N THR A 110 -5.24 7.64 5.26
CA THR A 110 -4.22 6.72 4.77
C THR A 110 -4.82 5.40 4.30
N TYR A 111 -5.77 4.84 5.05
CA TYR A 111 -6.43 3.59 4.70
C TYR A 111 -7.24 3.73 3.40
N ILE A 112 -7.98 4.83 3.23
CA ILE A 112 -8.72 5.11 2.00
C ILE A 112 -7.78 5.23 0.79
N ALA A 113 -6.67 5.94 0.94
CA ALA A 113 -5.65 6.06 -0.11
C ALA A 113 -5.07 4.69 -0.50
N LEU A 114 -4.76 3.85 0.48
CA LEU A 114 -4.26 2.49 0.24
C LEU A 114 -5.26 1.63 -0.53
N LEU A 115 -6.54 1.65 -0.13
CA LEU A 115 -7.60 0.94 -0.84
C LEU A 115 -7.76 1.47 -2.28
N SER A 116 -7.60 2.77 -2.47
CA SER A 116 -7.70 3.41 -3.79
C SER A 116 -6.56 2.95 -4.71
N ILE A 117 -5.31 2.97 -4.22
CA ILE A 117 -4.15 2.44 -4.95
C ILE A 117 -4.36 0.97 -5.28
N PHE A 118 -4.83 0.18 -4.31
CA PHE A 118 -5.11 -1.24 -4.55
C PHE A 118 -6.18 -1.45 -5.62
N ALA A 119 -7.31 -0.74 -5.55
CA ALA A 119 -8.37 -0.82 -6.55
C ALA A 119 -7.87 -0.46 -7.96
N LEU A 120 -7.05 0.60 -8.07
CA LEU A 120 -6.44 1.01 -9.33
C LEU A 120 -5.51 -0.07 -9.89
N THR A 121 -4.63 -0.66 -9.07
CA THR A 121 -3.75 -1.75 -9.52
C THR A 121 -4.53 -2.99 -9.96
N GLN A 122 -5.60 -3.36 -9.26
CA GLN A 122 -6.44 -4.50 -9.64
C GLN A 122 -7.18 -4.23 -10.96
N ARG A 123 -7.70 -3.02 -11.15
CA ARG A 123 -8.34 -2.61 -12.42
C ARG A 123 -7.34 -2.63 -13.57
N SER A 124 -6.14 -2.08 -13.36
CA SER A 124 -5.04 -2.09 -14.32
C SER A 124 -4.68 -3.52 -14.75
N LYS A 125 -4.63 -4.49 -13.81
CA LYS A 125 -4.38 -5.90 -14.11
C LYS A 125 -5.47 -6.53 -14.96
N PHE A 126 -6.72 -6.28 -14.59
CA PHE A 126 -7.87 -6.77 -15.34
C PHE A 126 -7.87 -6.28 -16.80
N LEU A 127 -7.52 -5.01 -17.04
CA LEU A 127 -7.46 -4.44 -18.40
C LEU A 127 -6.31 -5.02 -19.22
N HIS A 128 -5.14 -5.20 -18.62
CA HIS A 128 -3.99 -5.78 -19.30
C HIS A 128 -4.25 -7.23 -19.73
N ASN A 129 -4.83 -8.05 -18.84
CA ASN A 129 -5.15 -9.44 -19.15
C ASN A 129 -6.17 -9.56 -20.30
N GLN A 130 -7.16 -8.65 -20.37
CA GLN A 130 -8.08 -8.60 -21.51
C GLN A 130 -7.35 -8.27 -22.81
N LYS A 131 -6.46 -7.27 -22.78
CA LYS A 131 -5.66 -6.89 -23.96
C LYS A 131 -4.82 -8.07 -24.48
N GLU A 132 -4.20 -8.85 -23.59
CA GLU A 132 -3.45 -10.04 -23.98
C GLU A 132 -4.36 -11.12 -24.62
N GLN A 133 -5.56 -11.34 -24.08
CA GLN A 133 -6.53 -12.28 -24.65
C GLN A 133 -7.00 -11.85 -26.05
N ASP A 134 -7.29 -10.57 -26.24
CA ASP A 134 -7.72 -10.02 -27.54
C ASP A 134 -6.64 -10.12 -28.62
N ILE A 135 -5.36 -10.01 -28.24
CA ILE A 135 -4.22 -10.20 -29.16
C ILE A 135 -4.11 -11.67 -29.57
N ASN A 136 -4.21 -12.60 -28.61
CA ASN A 136 -4.08 -14.04 -28.88
C ASN A 136 -5.25 -14.61 -29.69
N GLN A 137 -6.44 -14.01 -29.64
CA GLN A 137 -7.59 -14.42 -30.47
C GLN A 137 -7.52 -13.93 -31.93
N LYS A 138 -6.63 -12.98 -32.23
CA LYS A 138 -6.43 -12.43 -33.60
C LYS A 138 -5.27 -13.09 -34.35
N GLN A 139 -4.55 -14.02 -33.73
CA GLN A 139 -3.48 -14.82 -34.33
C GLN A 139 -3.98 -16.21 -34.67
#